data_AF-A0A7Y7LQ10-F1
#
_entry.id   AF-A0A7Y7LQ10-F1
#
_cell.length_a   1.000
_cell.length_b   1.000
_cell.length_c   1.000
_cell.angle_alpha   90.00
_cell.angle_beta   90.00
_cell.angle_gamma   90.00
#
_symmetry.space_group_name_H-M   'P 1'
#
loop_
_entity.id
_entity.type
_entity.pdbx_description
1 polymer ?
#
loop_
_entity_poly.entity_id
_entity_poly.type
_entity_poly.pdbx_seq_one_letter_code
_entity_poly.pdbx_strand_id
1 'polypeptide(L)'
;MLKMTSARLDLQQAVEDLLALDQLLLSSDLEETGSGSLQEFFAARPNLLLLIPGAFISDLLPAAYLAQCSILHEFRADYAVANNERSKFIFIEFEHAKEHSIFAVKATTKAHQSYQWSRSFEHGFSQIVDWYYRLDDYHRTARMQEHFGVPAIRYVGLLVIGRDCFLQRAGLTQRFEWRRRHTVINSLHVHCVTFDELARELRTNCNRLLATAQWLSR
;
A
#
# COMPACT_ATOMS: atom_id res chain seq x y z
N MET A 1 -10.05 -18.89 10.23
CA MET A 1 -8.95 -18.02 10.69
C MET A 1 -7.92 -17.88 9.59
N LEU A 2 -7.54 -16.65 9.30
CA LEU A 2 -6.62 -16.23 8.26
C LEU A 2 -5.21 -16.78 8.56
N LYS A 3 -4.66 -17.56 7.64
CA LYS A 3 -3.32 -18.14 7.76
C LYS A 3 -2.33 -17.22 7.06
N MET A 4 -1.52 -16.51 7.84
CA MET A 4 -0.48 -15.61 7.31
C MET A 4 0.91 -16.24 7.51
N THR A 5 1.84 -15.86 6.65
CA THR A 5 3.25 -16.23 6.79
C THR A 5 3.87 -15.40 7.92
N SER A 6 4.27 -16.06 9.00
CA SER A 6 5.06 -15.42 10.06
C SER A 6 6.43 -15.06 9.51
N ALA A 7 6.85 -13.82 9.72
CA ALA A 7 8.12 -13.33 9.21
C ALA A 7 8.69 -12.24 10.12
N ARG A 8 10.01 -12.24 10.25
CA ARG A 8 10.75 -11.19 10.95
C ARG A 8 11.47 -10.35 9.90
N LEU A 9 11.40 -9.04 10.05
CA LEU A 9 12.12 -8.10 9.20
C LEU A 9 13.64 -8.35 9.34
N ASP A 10 14.27 -8.70 8.23
CA ASP A 10 15.73 -8.72 8.10
C ASP A 10 16.17 -7.38 7.53
N LEU A 11 16.80 -6.55 8.37
CA LEU A 11 17.22 -5.21 7.97
C LEU A 11 18.33 -5.21 6.92
N GLN A 12 19.19 -6.22 6.89
CA GLN A 12 20.25 -6.31 5.89
C GLN A 12 19.64 -6.66 4.53
N GLN A 13 18.79 -7.68 4.49
CA GLN A 13 18.08 -8.03 3.25
C GLN A 13 17.13 -6.91 2.81
N ALA A 14 16.51 -6.17 3.74
CA ALA A 14 15.66 -5.04 3.41
C ALA A 14 16.40 -3.93 2.66
N VAL A 15 17.68 -3.69 2.96
CA VAL A 15 18.51 -2.73 2.21
C VAL A 15 18.71 -3.19 0.77
N GLU A 16 19.03 -4.47 0.56
CA GLU A 16 19.17 -5.04 -0.79
C GLU A 16 17.85 -5.01 -1.56
N ASP A 17 16.74 -5.32 -0.89
CA ASP A 17 15.40 -5.28 -1.49
C ASP A 17 15.01 -3.85 -1.89
N LEU A 18 15.40 -2.83 -1.10
CA LEU A 18 15.20 -1.42 -1.43
C LEU A 18 16.04 -0.97 -2.62
N LEU A 19 17.29 -1.40 -2.71
CA LEU A 19 18.13 -1.15 -3.89
C LEU A 19 17.51 -1.77 -5.14
N ALA A 20 16.99 -2.99 -5.04
CA ALA A 20 16.28 -3.62 -6.14
C ALA A 20 15.00 -2.85 -6.54
N LEU A 21 14.29 -2.28 -5.56
CA LEU A 21 13.11 -1.45 -5.83
C LEU A 21 13.50 -0.17 -6.56
N ASP A 22 14.58 0.49 -6.17
CA ASP A 22 15.10 1.67 -6.86
C ASP A 22 15.45 1.36 -8.33
N GLN A 23 16.07 0.21 -8.58
CA GLN A 23 16.37 -0.23 -9.94
C GLN A 23 15.11 -0.53 -10.75
N LEU A 24 14.12 -1.18 -10.16
CA LEU A 24 12.82 -1.42 -10.82
C LEU A 24 12.17 -0.09 -11.23
N LEU A 25 12.22 0.90 -10.34
CA LEU A 25 11.61 2.21 -10.55
C LEU A 25 12.38 3.09 -11.54
N LEU A 26 13.53 2.66 -12.08
CA LEU A 26 14.11 3.31 -13.26
C LEU A 26 13.24 3.12 -14.51
N SER A 27 12.44 2.04 -14.58
CA SER A 27 11.38 1.91 -15.59
C SER A 27 10.15 2.70 -15.18
N SER A 28 9.57 3.46 -16.09
CA SER A 28 8.35 4.25 -15.86
C SER A 28 7.07 3.57 -16.35
N ASP A 29 7.16 2.33 -16.83
CA ASP A 29 6.05 1.56 -17.36
C ASP A 29 6.04 0.17 -16.72
N LEU A 30 5.37 0.07 -15.57
CA LEU A 30 5.31 -1.15 -14.77
C LEU A 30 3.87 -1.64 -14.68
N GLU A 31 3.66 -2.90 -15.05
CA GLU A 31 2.37 -3.58 -14.89
C GLU A 31 2.15 -3.99 -13.43
N GLU A 32 0.88 -4.00 -13.04
CA GLU A 32 0.45 -4.49 -11.73
C GLU A 32 0.67 -6.00 -11.59
N THR A 33 0.25 -6.77 -12.60
CA THR A 33 0.25 -8.24 -12.62
C THR A 33 0.97 -8.82 -13.84
N GLY A 34 1.28 -10.12 -13.79
CA GLY A 34 2.00 -10.83 -14.85
C GLY A 34 3.50 -10.99 -14.57
N SER A 35 4.23 -11.52 -15.55
CA SER A 35 5.68 -11.78 -15.43
C SER A 35 6.47 -10.47 -15.36
N GLY A 36 7.31 -10.31 -14.34
CA GLY A 36 8.09 -9.11 -14.07
C GLY A 36 7.27 -7.94 -13.51
N SER A 37 6.05 -8.20 -13.04
CA SER A 37 5.14 -7.18 -12.52
C SER A 37 5.46 -6.71 -11.11
N LEU A 38 4.78 -5.65 -10.67
CA LEU A 38 4.86 -5.12 -9.31
C LEU A 38 4.48 -6.18 -8.27
N GLN A 39 3.39 -6.93 -8.48
CA GLN A 39 3.00 -7.98 -7.53
C GLN A 39 4.04 -9.12 -7.48
N GLU A 40 4.58 -9.56 -8.61
CA GLU A 40 5.63 -10.58 -8.59
C GLU A 40 6.89 -10.09 -7.87
N PHE A 41 7.27 -8.83 -8.11
CA PHE A 41 8.43 -8.21 -7.48
C PHE A 41 8.33 -8.16 -5.95
N PHE A 42 7.18 -7.73 -5.41
CA PHE A 42 6.95 -7.64 -3.97
C PHE A 42 6.70 -9.00 -3.33
N ALA A 43 6.08 -9.94 -4.04
CA ALA A 43 5.92 -11.32 -3.55
C ALA A 43 7.27 -12.00 -3.29
N ALA A 44 8.29 -11.71 -4.11
CA ALA A 44 9.65 -12.20 -3.93
C ALA A 44 10.45 -11.48 -2.82
N ARG A 45 9.95 -10.36 -2.28
CA ARG A 45 10.67 -9.46 -1.35
C ARG A 45 9.84 -9.12 -0.12
N PRO A 46 9.61 -10.09 0.79
CA PRO A 46 8.75 -9.88 1.94
C PRO A 46 9.24 -8.79 2.90
N ASN A 47 10.55 -8.47 2.94
CA ASN A 47 11.04 -7.38 3.79
C ASN A 47 10.51 -6.01 3.35
N LEU A 48 10.23 -5.80 2.06
CA LEU A 48 9.57 -4.58 1.60
C LEU A 48 8.17 -4.48 2.18
N LEU A 49 7.40 -5.58 2.17
CA LEU A 49 6.08 -5.63 2.78
C LEU A 49 6.16 -5.35 4.29
N LEU A 50 7.12 -5.97 4.98
CA LEU A 50 7.31 -5.77 6.41
C LEU A 50 7.78 -4.34 6.76
N LEU A 51 8.40 -3.60 5.85
CA LEU A 51 8.74 -2.19 6.07
C LEU A 51 7.53 -1.25 5.97
N ILE A 52 6.47 -1.63 5.25
CA ILE A 52 5.30 -0.76 4.96
C ILE A 52 4.65 -0.23 6.24
N PRO A 53 4.31 -1.04 7.26
CA PRO A 53 3.60 -0.52 8.42
C PRO A 53 4.32 0.61 9.14
N GLY A 54 5.65 0.56 9.24
CA GLY A 54 6.41 1.61 9.93
C GLY A 54 6.39 2.97 9.22
N ALA A 55 5.96 3.03 7.96
CA ALA A 55 5.73 4.28 7.22
C ALA A 55 4.32 4.85 7.41
N PHE A 56 3.31 4.00 7.64
CA PHE A 56 1.90 4.42 7.59
C PHE A 56 1.12 4.20 8.89
N ILE A 57 1.59 3.31 9.78
CA ILE A 57 0.98 2.99 11.07
C ILE A 57 2.06 2.88 12.15
N SER A 58 2.28 3.97 12.88
CA SER A 58 3.36 4.10 13.87
C SER A 58 3.35 3.04 14.98
N ASP A 59 2.18 2.48 15.32
CA ASP A 59 2.02 1.51 16.41
C ASP A 59 1.81 0.06 15.93
N LEU A 60 2.04 -0.24 14.65
CA LEU A 60 2.02 -1.60 14.10
C LEU A 60 3.45 -2.13 13.95
N LEU A 61 3.82 -3.08 14.82
CA LEU A 61 5.06 -3.85 14.68
C LEU A 61 4.82 -5.06 13.77
N PRO A 62 5.39 -5.11 12.55
CA PRO A 62 5.15 -6.16 11.57
C PRO A 62 5.70 -7.50 12.07
N ALA A 63 4.88 -8.55 12.05
CA ALA A 63 5.28 -9.90 12.43
C ALA A 63 4.91 -10.96 11.39
N ALA A 64 4.15 -10.57 10.37
CA ALA A 64 3.64 -11.49 9.37
C ALA A 64 2.99 -10.76 8.20
N TYR A 65 2.92 -11.45 7.07
CA TYR A 65 2.32 -10.96 5.85
C TYR A 65 1.51 -12.06 5.14
N LEU A 66 0.65 -11.65 4.22
CA LEU A 66 -0.11 -12.55 3.35
C LEU A 66 -0.31 -11.89 2.00
N ALA A 67 0.07 -12.57 0.92
CA ALA A 67 -0.30 -12.18 -0.44
C ALA A 67 -1.72 -12.67 -0.75
N GLN A 68 -2.43 -11.95 -1.63
CA GLN A 68 -3.81 -12.25 -2.03
C GLN A 68 -4.72 -12.45 -0.82
N CYS A 69 -4.62 -11.52 0.14
CA CYS A 69 -5.30 -11.61 1.42
C CYS A 69 -6.81 -11.48 1.24
N SER A 70 -7.53 -12.58 1.48
CA SER A 70 -8.99 -12.55 1.51
C SER A 70 -9.48 -11.76 2.73
N ILE A 71 -10.36 -10.79 2.49
CA ILE A 71 -11.07 -10.02 3.51
C ILE A 71 -12.49 -10.58 3.59
N LEU A 72 -12.74 -11.33 4.66
CA LEU A 72 -14.03 -11.95 4.97
C LEU A 72 -14.63 -12.80 3.83
N HIS A 73 -13.77 -13.41 2.99
CA HIS A 73 -14.15 -14.23 1.83
C HIS A 73 -14.95 -13.51 0.73
N GLU A 74 -15.03 -12.19 0.79
CA GLU A 74 -15.79 -11.37 -0.18
C GLU A 74 -14.89 -10.48 -1.04
N PHE A 75 -13.85 -9.93 -0.42
CA PHE A 75 -12.87 -9.09 -1.10
C PHE A 75 -11.47 -9.67 -0.97
N ARG A 76 -10.55 -9.13 -1.75
CA ARG A 76 -9.15 -9.52 -1.74
C ARG A 76 -8.27 -8.29 -1.88
N ALA A 77 -7.39 -8.11 -0.90
CA ALA A 77 -6.26 -7.19 -1.04
C ALA A 77 -5.09 -7.93 -1.65
N ASP A 78 -4.25 -7.23 -2.43
CA ASP A 78 -3.02 -7.80 -2.95
C ASP A 78 -2.09 -8.27 -1.84
N TYR A 79 -1.98 -7.48 -0.76
CA TYR A 79 -1.24 -7.88 0.42
C TYR A 79 -1.92 -7.44 1.71
N ALA A 80 -1.62 -8.18 2.77
CA ALA A 80 -1.86 -7.74 4.14
C ALA A 80 -0.61 -7.93 4.98
N VAL A 81 -0.34 -7.00 5.89
CA VAL A 81 0.71 -7.12 6.91
C VAL A 81 0.07 -6.90 8.28
N ALA A 82 0.44 -7.73 9.24
CA ALA A 82 -0.16 -7.73 10.57
C ALA A 82 0.87 -7.77 11.69
N ASN A 83 0.46 -7.31 12.87
CA ASN A 83 1.19 -7.55 14.11
C ASN A 83 1.05 -9.01 14.57
N ASN A 84 1.83 -9.36 15.58
CA ASN A 84 1.88 -10.71 16.13
C ASN A 84 0.52 -11.19 16.68
N GLU A 85 -0.23 -10.29 17.32
CA GLU A 85 -1.53 -10.58 17.93
C GLU A 85 -2.66 -10.66 16.90
N ARG A 86 -2.39 -10.39 15.62
CA ARG A 86 -3.42 -10.34 14.55
C ARG A 86 -4.56 -9.37 14.88
N SER A 87 -4.23 -8.27 15.53
CA SER A 87 -5.18 -7.24 15.95
C SER A 87 -5.00 -5.91 15.22
N LYS A 88 -3.90 -5.74 14.48
CA LYS A 88 -3.60 -4.56 13.66
C LYS A 88 -3.18 -5.01 12.26
N PHE A 89 -3.78 -4.42 11.24
CA PHE A 89 -3.52 -4.75 9.84
C PHE A 89 -3.26 -3.50 9.00
N ILE A 90 -2.42 -3.64 7.99
CA ILE A 90 -2.45 -2.80 6.80
C ILE A 90 -2.85 -3.69 5.62
N PHE A 91 -3.88 -3.28 4.88
CA PHE A 91 -4.28 -3.90 3.63
C PHE A 91 -3.78 -3.05 2.48
N ILE A 92 -3.18 -3.68 1.48
CA ILE A 92 -2.45 -2.99 0.43
C ILE A 92 -3.06 -3.40 -0.91
N GLU A 93 -3.42 -2.40 -1.71
CA GLU A 93 -3.81 -2.54 -3.10
C GLU A 93 -2.74 -1.92 -3.99
N PHE A 94 -2.28 -2.65 -4.99
CA PHE A 94 -1.43 -2.13 -6.04
C PHE A 94 -2.25 -1.88 -7.30
N GLU A 95 -1.90 -0.80 -7.98
CA GLU A 95 -2.31 -0.54 -9.35
C GLU A 95 -1.06 -0.35 -10.19
N HIS A 96 -1.18 -0.40 -11.51
CA HIS A 96 -0.02 -0.25 -12.40
C HIS A 96 0.69 1.09 -12.21
N ALA A 97 1.99 1.18 -12.53
CA ALA A 97 2.80 2.39 -12.39
C ALA A 97 3.14 2.98 -13.77
N LYS A 98 2.17 3.68 -14.37
CA LYS A 98 2.19 4.22 -15.74
C LYS A 98 1.70 5.67 -15.78
N GLU A 99 1.85 6.31 -16.95
CA GLU A 99 1.48 7.72 -17.15
C GLU A 99 0.03 8.04 -16.77
N HIS A 100 -0.88 7.13 -17.09
CA HIS A 100 -2.32 7.33 -16.88
C HIS A 100 -2.87 6.58 -15.67
N SER A 101 -2.00 6.14 -14.75
CA SER A 101 -2.42 5.42 -13.54
C SER A 101 -3.25 6.28 -12.60
N ILE A 102 -2.90 7.55 -12.39
CA ILE A 102 -3.62 8.42 -11.44
C ILE A 102 -4.59 9.33 -12.18
N PHE A 103 -4.13 9.97 -13.26
CA PHE A 103 -4.94 10.87 -14.06
C PHE A 103 -4.96 10.42 -15.52
N ALA A 104 -6.16 10.37 -16.10
CA ALA A 104 -6.36 10.21 -17.53
C ALA A 104 -6.60 11.58 -18.17
N VAL A 105 -6.18 11.72 -19.44
CA VAL A 105 -6.53 12.88 -20.25
C VAL A 105 -8.01 12.81 -20.57
N LYS A 106 -8.77 13.83 -20.16
CA LYS A 106 -10.22 13.92 -20.44
C LYS A 106 -10.46 14.54 -21.82
N ALA A 107 -9.80 15.66 -22.08
CA ALA A 107 -9.90 16.36 -23.36
C ALA A 107 -8.64 17.18 -23.61
N THR A 108 -8.23 17.24 -24.88
CA THR A 108 -7.12 18.07 -25.35
C THR A 108 -7.67 19.08 -26.35
N THR A 109 -7.49 20.36 -26.05
CA THR A 109 -7.79 21.47 -26.97
C THR A 109 -6.49 22.19 -27.33
N LYS A 110 -6.51 23.09 -28.33
CA LYS A 110 -5.34 23.89 -28.71
C LYS A 110 -4.78 24.75 -27.56
N ALA A 111 -5.63 25.14 -26.59
CA ALA A 111 -5.27 26.05 -25.50
C ALA A 111 -5.08 25.32 -24.15
N HIS A 112 -5.77 24.20 -23.93
CA HIS A 112 -5.79 23.52 -22.64
C HIS A 112 -5.92 22.01 -22.76
N GLN A 113 -5.22 21.30 -21.88
CA GLN A 113 -5.44 19.89 -21.59
C GLN A 113 -6.14 19.76 -20.24
N SER A 114 -7.23 18.99 -20.20
CA SER A 114 -7.98 18.71 -18.97
C SER A 114 -7.79 17.25 -18.55
N TYR A 115 -7.78 17.02 -17.24
CA TYR A 115 -7.53 15.72 -16.64
C TYR A 115 -8.69 15.28 -15.74
N GLN A 116 -8.92 13.98 -15.71
CA GLN A 116 -9.84 13.31 -14.79
C GLN A 116 -9.10 12.22 -14.03
N TRP A 117 -9.65 11.77 -12.90
CA TRP A 117 -9.16 10.56 -12.25
C TRP A 117 -9.23 9.40 -13.23
N SER A 118 -8.17 8.60 -13.28
CA SER A 118 -8.12 7.46 -14.18
C SER A 118 -9.10 6.37 -13.71
N ARG A 119 -9.36 5.41 -14.61
CA ARG A 119 -10.11 4.22 -14.25
C ARG A 119 -9.39 3.38 -13.19
N SER A 120 -8.07 3.26 -13.30
CA SER A 120 -7.21 2.50 -12.37
C SER A 120 -7.24 3.10 -10.97
N PHE A 121 -7.18 4.44 -10.87
CA PHE A 121 -7.29 5.13 -9.58
C PHE A 121 -8.64 4.89 -8.92
N GLU A 122 -9.73 5.09 -9.67
CA GLU A 122 -11.07 4.87 -9.13
C GLU A 122 -11.31 3.39 -8.78
N HIS A 123 -10.74 2.46 -9.57
CA HIS A 123 -10.81 1.02 -9.31
C HIS A 123 -10.12 0.65 -7.99
N GLY A 124 -8.80 0.87 -7.85
CA GLY A 124 -8.08 0.53 -6.62
C GLY A 124 -8.60 1.30 -5.40
N PHE A 125 -9.04 2.55 -5.57
CA PHE A 125 -9.69 3.29 -4.48
C PHE A 125 -11.02 2.66 -4.06
N SER A 126 -11.85 2.23 -5.02
CA SER A 126 -13.13 1.58 -4.73
C SER A 126 -12.98 0.24 -3.99
N GLN A 127 -11.93 -0.54 -4.30
CA GLN A 127 -11.61 -1.76 -3.54
C GLN A 127 -11.42 -1.45 -2.05
N ILE A 128 -10.63 -0.43 -1.71
CA ILE A 128 -10.41 -0.05 -0.31
C ILE A 128 -11.72 0.38 0.36
N VAL A 129 -12.57 1.13 -0.33
CA VAL A 129 -13.89 1.53 0.18
C VAL A 129 -14.73 0.30 0.51
N ASP A 130 -14.76 -0.67 -0.40
CA ASP A 130 -15.50 -1.92 -0.24
C ASP A 130 -15.00 -2.74 0.95
N TRP A 131 -13.67 -2.79 1.16
CA TRP A 131 -13.08 -3.43 2.33
C TRP A 131 -13.54 -2.75 3.62
N TYR A 132 -13.51 -1.41 3.67
CA TYR A 132 -13.91 -0.64 4.85
C TYR A 132 -15.39 -0.84 5.17
N TYR A 133 -16.25 -0.78 4.15
CA TYR A 133 -17.67 -1.07 4.28
C TYR A 133 -17.91 -2.44 4.92
N ARG A 134 -17.24 -3.46 4.40
CA ARG A 134 -17.45 -4.85 4.85
C ARG A 134 -16.89 -5.13 6.23
N LEU A 135 -15.75 -4.55 6.56
CA LEU A 135 -15.14 -4.65 7.89
C LEU A 135 -15.98 -3.93 8.95
N ASP A 136 -16.61 -2.80 8.61
CA ASP A 136 -17.53 -2.09 9.49
C ASP A 136 -18.81 -2.89 9.74
N ASP A 137 -19.45 -3.38 8.67
CA ASP A 137 -20.67 -4.21 8.72
C ASP A 137 -20.50 -5.42 9.65
N TYR A 138 -19.33 -6.07 9.59
CA TYR A 138 -19.05 -7.26 10.39
C TYR A 138 -18.37 -7.00 11.74
N HIS A 139 -18.00 -5.76 12.09
CA HIS A 139 -17.21 -5.43 13.29
C HIS A 139 -17.79 -6.00 14.59
N ARG A 140 -19.11 -6.18 14.69
CA ARG A 140 -19.80 -6.67 15.91
C ARG A 140 -20.29 -8.11 15.81
N THR A 141 -19.82 -8.86 14.82
CA THR A 141 -20.26 -10.24 14.57
C THR A 141 -19.17 -11.25 14.89
N ALA A 142 -19.55 -12.52 15.09
CA ALA A 142 -18.60 -13.61 15.28
C ALA A 142 -17.67 -13.83 14.07
N ARG A 143 -18.03 -13.31 12.88
CA ARG A 143 -17.23 -13.43 11.67
C ARG A 143 -15.83 -12.83 11.79
N MET A 144 -15.67 -11.77 12.60
CA MET A 144 -14.35 -11.19 12.85
C MET A 144 -13.43 -12.17 13.58
N GLN A 145 -13.94 -12.83 14.62
CA GLN A 145 -13.23 -13.86 15.36
C GLN A 145 -12.93 -15.07 14.47
N GLU A 146 -13.90 -15.52 13.66
CA GLU A 146 -13.73 -16.65 12.76
C GLU A 146 -12.68 -16.37 11.68
N HIS A 147 -12.69 -15.16 11.11
CA HIS A 147 -11.79 -14.76 10.03
C HIS A 147 -10.42 -14.34 10.55
N PHE A 148 -10.32 -13.39 11.47
CA PHE A 148 -9.04 -12.83 11.94
C PHE A 148 -8.47 -13.52 13.18
N GLY A 149 -9.26 -14.32 13.90
CA GLY A 149 -8.85 -14.94 15.16
C GLY A 149 -9.00 -14.03 16.38
N VAL A 150 -9.53 -12.82 16.20
CA VAL A 150 -9.78 -11.84 17.26
C VAL A 150 -11.15 -11.18 17.03
N PRO A 151 -11.84 -10.70 18.08
CA PRO A 151 -13.20 -10.19 17.95
C PRO A 151 -13.25 -8.83 17.23
N ALA A 152 -12.15 -8.09 17.21
CA ALA A 152 -12.03 -6.81 16.51
C ALA A 152 -10.57 -6.58 16.08
N ILE A 153 -10.41 -5.84 14.98
CA ILE A 153 -9.11 -5.43 14.46
C ILE A 153 -9.07 -3.92 14.26
N ARG A 154 -7.88 -3.33 14.36
CA ARG A 154 -7.57 -2.02 13.80
C ARG A 154 -6.96 -2.21 12.41
N TYR A 155 -7.34 -1.38 11.46
CA TYR A 155 -6.85 -1.53 10.09
C TYR A 155 -6.72 -0.18 9.38
N VAL A 156 -5.88 -0.15 8.35
CA VAL A 156 -5.85 0.91 7.33
C VAL A 156 -5.71 0.26 5.94
N GLY A 157 -6.21 0.95 4.93
CA GLY A 157 -6.00 0.64 3.51
C GLY A 157 -4.94 1.56 2.91
N LEU A 158 -4.07 0.96 2.09
CA LEU A 158 -3.03 1.63 1.33
C LEU A 158 -3.20 1.32 -0.15
N LEU A 159 -3.45 2.35 -0.96
CA LEU A 159 -3.37 2.29 -2.42
C LEU A 159 -1.99 2.76 -2.87
N VAL A 160 -1.26 1.92 -3.59
CA VAL A 160 0.01 2.28 -4.22
C VAL A 160 -0.18 2.29 -5.73
N ILE A 161 0.00 3.45 -6.36
CA ILE A 161 -0.40 3.66 -7.75
C ILE A 161 0.45 4.70 -8.47
N GLY A 162 0.82 4.43 -9.73
CA GLY A 162 1.46 5.44 -10.57
C GLY A 162 2.86 5.85 -10.12
N ARG A 163 3.38 6.89 -10.77
CA ARG A 163 4.73 7.44 -10.55
C ARG A 163 4.69 8.96 -10.40
N ASP A 164 5.61 9.49 -9.59
CA ASP A 164 5.74 10.94 -9.35
C ASP A 164 6.06 11.72 -10.62
N CYS A 165 6.86 11.14 -11.52
CA CYS A 165 7.26 11.78 -12.77
C CYS A 165 6.06 12.15 -13.66
N PHE A 166 4.94 11.43 -13.54
CA PHE A 166 3.71 11.69 -14.28
C PHE A 166 2.79 12.74 -13.64
N LEU A 167 3.07 13.13 -12.39
CA LEU A 167 2.31 14.17 -11.68
C LEU A 167 2.88 15.57 -11.90
N GLN A 168 4.06 15.71 -12.50
CA GLN A 168 4.76 16.99 -12.69
C GLN A 168 4.06 17.97 -13.66
N ARG A 169 2.94 17.57 -14.28
CA ARG A 169 2.13 18.43 -15.15
C ARG A 169 1.28 19.39 -14.32
N ALA A 170 1.00 20.57 -14.88
CA ALA A 170 0.41 21.69 -14.15
C ALA A 170 -0.86 21.31 -13.36
N GLY A 171 -0.76 21.38 -12.03
CA GLY A 171 -1.88 21.20 -11.09
C GLY A 171 -2.16 19.75 -10.65
N LEU A 172 -1.54 18.73 -11.27
CA LEU A 172 -1.85 17.33 -10.97
C LEU A 172 -1.32 16.89 -9.60
N THR A 173 -0.09 17.25 -9.26
CA THR A 173 0.45 17.02 -7.90
C THR A 173 -0.47 17.63 -6.85
N GLN A 174 -0.86 18.90 -6.98
CA GLN A 174 -1.71 19.57 -5.99
C GLN A 174 -3.08 18.90 -5.85
N ARG A 175 -3.67 18.46 -6.96
CA ARG A 175 -4.96 17.74 -6.96
C ARG A 175 -4.84 16.36 -6.30
N PHE A 176 -3.76 15.63 -6.56
CA PHE A 176 -3.46 14.35 -5.91
C PHE A 176 -3.28 14.52 -4.39
N GLU A 177 -2.44 15.48 -4.00
CA GLU A 177 -2.21 15.87 -2.60
C GLU A 177 -3.50 16.26 -1.88
N TRP A 178 -4.34 17.08 -2.53
CA TRP A 178 -5.61 17.49 -1.96
C TRP A 178 -6.52 16.27 -1.70
N ARG A 179 -6.67 15.38 -2.69
CA ARG A 179 -7.51 14.17 -2.55
C ARG A 179 -7.02 13.28 -1.42
N ARG A 180 -5.74 12.94 -1.38
CA ARG A 180 -5.21 12.00 -0.37
C ARG A 180 -5.27 12.54 1.05
N ARG A 181 -5.12 13.86 1.26
CA ARG A 181 -5.18 14.47 2.60
C ARG A 181 -6.59 14.66 3.14
N HIS A 182 -7.56 14.91 2.26
CA HIS A 182 -8.92 15.29 2.66
C HIS A 182 -9.93 14.15 2.51
N THR A 183 -9.48 12.95 2.15
CA THR A 183 -10.37 11.79 2.01
C THR A 183 -10.32 10.91 3.25
N VAL A 184 -11.48 10.79 3.90
CA VAL A 184 -11.71 9.94 5.07
C VAL A 184 -12.97 9.13 4.79
N ILE A 185 -12.92 7.83 5.07
CA ILE A 185 -14.05 6.90 4.92
C ILE A 185 -14.29 6.26 6.27
N ASN A 186 -15.51 6.39 6.79
CA ASN A 186 -15.87 5.85 8.12
C ASN A 186 -14.87 6.25 9.22
N SER A 187 -14.46 7.53 9.26
CA SER A 187 -13.44 8.07 10.18
C SER A 187 -12.04 7.46 10.06
N LEU A 188 -11.78 6.67 9.02
CA LEU A 188 -10.47 6.11 8.70
C LEU A 188 -9.88 6.81 7.48
N HIS A 189 -8.59 7.15 7.57
CA HIS A 189 -7.87 7.64 6.41
C HIS A 189 -7.64 6.49 5.41
N VAL A 190 -7.74 6.82 4.13
CA VAL A 190 -7.23 5.96 3.05
C VAL A 190 -5.87 6.53 2.66
N HIS A 191 -4.81 5.74 2.79
CA HIS A 191 -3.50 6.14 2.33
C HIS A 191 -3.42 5.90 0.83
N CYS A 192 -2.98 6.91 0.07
CA CYS A 192 -2.73 6.78 -1.35
C CYS A 192 -1.40 7.44 -1.67
N VAL A 193 -0.50 6.66 -2.27
CA VAL A 193 0.88 7.06 -2.56
C VAL A 193 1.31 6.54 -3.92
N THR A 194 2.33 7.16 -4.51
CA THR A 194 3.01 6.60 -5.69
C THR A 194 4.01 5.53 -5.29
N PHE A 195 4.50 4.75 -6.26
CA PHE A 195 5.60 3.82 -5.98
C PHE A 195 6.91 4.54 -5.61
N ASP A 196 7.14 5.75 -6.14
CA ASP A 196 8.28 6.59 -5.75
C ASP A 196 8.17 7.05 -4.30
N GLU A 197 6.97 7.49 -3.89
CA GLU A 197 6.71 7.88 -2.50
C GLU A 197 6.83 6.69 -1.57
N LEU A 198 6.25 5.54 -1.93
CA LEU A 198 6.44 4.29 -1.18
C LEU A 198 7.93 4.00 -0.98
N ALA A 199 8.75 3.99 -2.04
CA ALA A 199 10.18 3.71 -1.93
C ALA A 199 10.91 4.68 -0.98
N ARG A 200 10.57 5.98 -1.03
CA ARG A 200 11.13 6.98 -0.09
C ARG A 200 10.72 6.72 1.36
N GLU A 201 9.46 6.40 1.60
CA GLU A 201 8.95 6.12 2.94
C GLU A 201 9.55 4.85 3.53
N LEU A 202 9.64 3.78 2.73
CA LEU A 202 10.27 2.52 3.15
C LEU A 202 11.75 2.72 3.48
N ARG A 203 12.49 3.49 2.66
CA ARG A 203 13.89 3.83 2.93
C ARG A 203 14.04 4.63 4.21
N THR A 204 13.19 5.64 4.42
CA THR A 204 13.20 6.47 5.63
C THR A 204 12.98 5.62 6.87
N ASN A 205 12.00 4.71 6.83
CA ASN A 205 11.72 3.78 7.91
C ASN A 205 12.89 2.80 8.14
N CYS A 206 13.46 2.22 7.09
CA CYS A 206 14.61 1.30 7.18
C CYS A 206 15.82 1.98 7.84
N ASN A 207 16.17 3.20 7.41
CA ASN A 207 17.25 3.98 7.99
C ASN A 207 17.04 4.27 9.49
N ARG A 208 15.80 4.61 9.88
CA ARG A 208 15.44 4.83 11.28
C ARG A 208 15.64 3.56 12.12
N LEU A 209 15.26 2.40 11.59
CA LEU A 209 15.42 1.11 12.28
C LEU A 209 16.89 0.70 12.41
N LEU A 210 17.69 0.91 11.35
CA LEU A 210 19.14 0.67 11.38
C LEU A 210 19.84 1.54 12.43
N ALA A 211 19.51 2.83 12.49
CA ALA A 211 20.06 3.74 13.50
C ALA A 211 19.70 3.30 14.92
N THR A 212 18.47 2.84 15.13
CA THR A 212 18.01 2.33 16.43
C THR A 212 18.76 1.04 16.82
N ALA A 213 18.94 0.12 15.89
CA ALA A 213 19.64 -1.15 16.13
C ALA A 213 21.13 -0.92 16.47
N GLN A 214 21.78 0.04 15.81
CA GLN A 214 23.18 0.41 16.09
C GLN A 214 23.36 1.08 17.46
N TRP A 215 22.33 1.75 17.97
CA TRP A 215 22.37 2.36 19.30
C TRP A 215 22.24 1.31 20.41
N LEU A 216 21.39 0.31 20.22
CA LEU A 216 21.18 -0.78 21.18
C LEU A 216 22.36 -1.77 21.28
N SER A 217 23.27 -1.76 20.30
CA SER A 217 24.47 -2.60 20.29
C SER A 217 25.72 -1.94 20.86
N ARG A 218 25.60 -0.71 21.40
CA ARG A 218 26.64 0.01 22.14
C ARG A 218 26.37 -0.06 23.64
#